data_AF-A0A8S9G0S0-F1
#
_entry.id   AF-A0A8S9G0S0-F1
#
_cell.length_a   1.000
_cell.length_b   1.000
_cell.length_c   1.000
_cell.angle_alpha   90.00
_cell.angle_beta   90.00
_cell.angle_gamma   90.00
#
_symmetry.space_group_name_H-M   'P 1'
#
loop_
_entity.id
_entity.type
_entity.pdbx_description
1 polymer ?
#
loop_
_entity_poly.entity_id
_entity_poly.type
_entity_poly.pdbx_seq_one_letter_code
_entity_poly.pdbx_strand_id
1 'polypeptide(L)'
;MSQVYLRRNYAGEQAPEGETWAVPYRWGSMVIAYKKSKFQQYKLAPIQDWEDLWRPELAGRISMVNSPREVVGAVLKYMGASYNTTDLDSQVTGGKIAVETNLASLMKQIRLFDSTNYLKAFNVGDVWVTVGWSSDVIPVAKRMSNVTVIVPKSGATLWADLWAIPAIPDSGKEAEALGGRARGPSPLVHQWIEFCLQPARSLPFTREVIPGASPSAIDGGPLVREPEVTKKSRAKLDANLVSGVPPPEILTKCEFLEPLPEATLLEYRLLIDTVRKQRQGHGLVEKLENIFSSFRTKLHSQMKKNT
;
A
#
# COMPACT_ATOMS: atom_id res chain seq x y z
N MET A 1 -20.03 2.80 -18.14
CA MET A 1 -20.03 1.33 -18.27
C MET A 1 -19.17 0.78 -17.14
N SER A 2 -19.65 -0.20 -16.37
CA SER A 2 -18.84 -0.84 -15.31
C SER A 2 -17.76 -1.69 -15.96
N GLN A 3 -16.48 -1.34 -15.77
CA GLN A 3 -15.34 -2.08 -16.31
C GLN A 3 -15.17 -3.37 -15.49
N VAL A 4 -15.25 -4.53 -16.15
CA VAL A 4 -15.09 -5.86 -15.50
C VAL A 4 -13.70 -6.38 -15.82
N TYR A 5 -12.78 -6.27 -14.87
CA TYR A 5 -11.35 -6.51 -15.07
C TYR A 5 -10.91 -7.99 -15.08
N LEU A 6 -11.81 -8.91 -14.69
CA LEU A 6 -11.49 -10.35 -14.54
C LEU A 6 -12.27 -11.21 -15.52
N ARG A 7 -12.42 -10.71 -16.75
CA ARG A 7 -12.89 -11.53 -17.86
C ARG A 7 -11.71 -12.21 -18.54
N ARG A 8 -11.76 -13.53 -18.65
CA ARG A 8 -10.70 -14.33 -19.26
C ARG A 8 -11.25 -15.30 -20.29
N ASN A 9 -10.45 -15.57 -21.33
CA ASN A 9 -10.74 -16.62 -22.30
C ASN A 9 -10.41 -18.01 -21.71
N TYR A 10 -10.71 -19.09 -22.44
CA TYR A 10 -10.47 -20.46 -21.96
C TYR A 10 -8.99 -20.76 -21.65
N ALA A 11 -8.06 -20.05 -22.30
CA ALA A 11 -6.63 -20.16 -22.06
C ALA A 11 -6.17 -19.38 -20.81
N GLY A 12 -7.09 -18.71 -20.11
CA GLY A 12 -6.80 -17.91 -18.93
C GLY A 12 -6.20 -16.54 -19.26
N GLU A 13 -6.25 -16.07 -20.49
CA GLU A 13 -5.76 -14.74 -20.89
C GLU A 13 -6.86 -13.68 -20.67
N GLN A 14 -6.49 -12.41 -20.45
CA GLN A 14 -7.47 -11.33 -20.32
C GLN A 14 -8.24 -11.15 -21.63
N ALA A 15 -9.57 -11.21 -21.58
CA ALA A 15 -10.44 -11.09 -22.73
C ALA A 15 -11.73 -10.35 -22.34
N PRO A 16 -12.04 -9.15 -22.88
CA PRO A 16 -13.24 -8.37 -22.53
C PRO A 16 -14.57 -9.12 -22.74
N GLU A 17 -14.60 -10.02 -23.72
CA GLU A 17 -15.71 -10.92 -24.06
C GLU A 17 -15.65 -12.29 -23.33
N GLY A 18 -14.62 -12.50 -22.50
CA GLY A 18 -14.42 -13.73 -21.74
C GLY A 18 -15.36 -13.89 -20.54
N GLU A 19 -15.26 -15.03 -19.88
CA GLU A 19 -16.05 -15.34 -18.68
C GLU A 19 -15.46 -14.66 -17.44
N THR A 20 -16.28 -14.40 -16.42
CA THR A 20 -15.79 -13.86 -15.14
C THR A 20 -15.23 -14.98 -14.27
N TRP A 21 -13.93 -14.94 -13.96
CA TRP A 21 -13.22 -16.06 -13.32
C TRP A 21 -13.01 -15.90 -11.81
N ALA A 22 -13.49 -14.80 -11.22
CA ALA A 22 -13.29 -14.55 -9.80
C ALA A 22 -14.45 -13.79 -9.16
N VAL A 23 -14.62 -14.02 -7.87
CA VAL A 23 -15.68 -13.45 -7.03
C VAL A 23 -15.06 -12.53 -5.97
N PRO A 24 -15.57 -11.31 -5.77
CA PRO A 24 -15.00 -10.41 -4.76
C PRO A 24 -15.24 -10.91 -3.35
N TYR A 25 -14.22 -10.82 -2.50
CA TYR A 25 -14.33 -11.18 -1.08
C TYR A 25 -14.20 -10.02 -0.15
N ARG A 26 -13.19 -9.19 -0.36
CA ARG A 26 -13.01 -7.97 0.41
C ARG A 26 -12.16 -7.00 -0.36
N TRP A 27 -12.24 -5.75 0.04
CA TRP A 27 -11.46 -4.68 -0.57
C TRP A 27 -11.06 -3.67 0.49
N GLY A 28 -10.23 -2.72 0.09
CA GLY A 28 -9.89 -1.59 0.92
C GLY A 28 -9.01 -0.63 0.15
N SER A 29 -8.36 0.28 0.86
CA SER A 29 -7.44 1.23 0.27
C SER A 29 -6.03 1.15 0.86
N MET A 30 -5.07 1.78 0.20
CA MET A 30 -3.88 2.28 0.88
C MET A 30 -4.27 3.37 1.89
N VAL A 31 -3.56 3.40 3.01
CA VAL A 31 -3.74 4.39 4.07
C VAL A 31 -2.39 4.87 4.60
N ILE A 32 -2.41 6.03 5.23
CA ILE A 32 -1.30 6.59 5.99
C ILE A 32 -1.69 6.58 7.48
N ALA A 33 -0.85 5.99 8.33
CA ALA A 33 -1.02 6.07 9.78
C ALA A 33 0.13 6.82 10.41
N TYR A 34 -0.15 7.71 11.37
CA TYR A 34 0.89 8.48 12.06
C TYR A 34 0.66 8.57 13.57
N LYS A 35 1.74 8.76 14.32
CA LYS A 35 1.71 8.89 15.79
C LYS A 35 1.40 10.32 16.21
N LYS A 36 0.22 10.54 16.78
CA LYS A 36 -0.24 11.83 17.33
C LYS A 36 0.77 12.44 18.29
N SER A 37 1.30 11.63 19.21
CA SER A 37 2.26 12.12 20.22
C SER A 37 3.55 12.67 19.61
N LYS A 38 4.05 12.06 18.52
CA LYS A 38 5.23 12.57 17.80
C LYS A 38 4.91 13.88 17.08
N PHE A 39 3.77 13.95 16.41
CA PHE A 39 3.35 15.16 15.71
C PHE A 39 3.14 16.33 16.68
N GLN A 40 2.52 16.09 17.83
CA GLN A 40 2.38 17.10 18.89
C GLN A 40 3.74 17.51 19.48
N GLN A 41 4.61 16.56 19.79
CA GLN A 41 5.94 16.81 20.36
C GLN A 41 6.79 17.70 19.46
N TYR A 42 6.78 17.45 18.15
CA TYR A 42 7.57 18.19 17.16
C TYR A 42 6.79 19.33 16.48
N LYS A 43 5.58 19.65 16.98
CA LYS A 43 4.70 20.71 16.43
C LYS A 43 4.42 20.58 14.93
N LEU A 44 4.30 19.34 14.45
CA LEU A 44 3.97 19.04 13.06
C LEU A 44 2.46 19.15 12.84
N ALA A 45 2.05 19.74 11.72
CA ALA A 45 0.67 19.70 11.28
C ALA A 45 0.21 18.24 11.06
N PRO A 46 -1.07 17.89 11.29
CA PRO A 46 -1.60 16.58 10.94
C PRO A 46 -1.33 16.19 9.48
N ILE A 47 -1.19 14.89 9.19
CA ILE A 47 -1.20 14.39 7.81
C ILE A 47 -2.63 14.43 7.28
N GLN A 48 -2.78 14.88 6.05
CA GLN A 48 -4.03 15.01 5.31
C GLN A 48 -3.93 14.41 3.89
N ASP A 49 -2.76 14.45 3.26
CA ASP A 49 -2.58 14.00 1.87
C ASP A 49 -1.16 13.46 1.60
N TRP A 50 -0.90 12.97 0.37
CA TRP A 50 0.40 12.42 -0.02
C TRP A 50 1.56 13.41 0.10
N GLU A 51 1.31 14.70 -0.19
CA GLU A 51 2.32 15.77 -0.11
C GLU A 51 2.99 15.86 1.27
N ASP A 52 2.26 15.49 2.32
CA ASP A 52 2.75 15.57 3.69
C ASP A 52 3.89 14.58 3.95
N LEU A 53 4.01 13.52 3.15
CA LEU A 53 5.11 12.57 3.24
C LEU A 53 6.44 13.17 2.80
N TRP A 54 6.45 14.29 2.05
CA TRP A 54 7.66 14.96 1.58
C TRP A 54 8.21 15.99 2.57
N ARG A 55 7.55 16.19 3.72
CA ARG A 55 8.01 17.12 4.75
C ARG A 55 9.40 16.72 5.27
N PRO A 56 10.38 17.63 5.32
CA PRO A 56 11.76 17.32 5.69
C PRO A 56 11.91 16.79 7.12
N GLU A 57 10.98 17.12 8.01
CA GLU A 57 10.93 16.62 9.40
C GLU A 57 10.67 15.12 9.49
N LEU A 58 10.19 14.50 8.40
CA LEU A 58 9.94 13.06 8.31
C LEU A 58 11.15 12.27 7.81
N ALA A 59 12.35 12.87 7.73
CA ALA A 59 13.56 12.22 7.21
C ALA A 59 13.87 10.92 7.98
N GLY A 60 13.82 9.79 7.29
CA GLY A 60 13.98 8.46 7.90
C GLY A 60 12.94 8.11 8.97
N ARG A 61 11.75 8.74 8.96
CA ARG A 61 10.65 8.53 9.92
C ARG A 61 9.44 7.84 9.31
N ILE A 62 9.54 7.35 8.08
CA ILE A 62 8.45 6.65 7.38
C ILE A 62 8.82 5.17 7.15
N SER A 63 7.88 4.26 7.37
CA SER A 63 7.91 2.91 6.77
C SER A 63 6.84 2.76 5.71
N MET A 64 7.12 2.03 4.63
CA MET A 64 6.16 1.85 3.53
C MET A 64 6.19 0.42 3.00
N VAL A 65 5.07 -0.05 2.45
CA VAL A 65 5.00 -1.32 1.71
C VAL A 65 6.03 -1.38 0.57
N ASN A 66 6.65 -2.54 0.35
CA ASN A 66 7.62 -2.74 -0.73
C ASN A 66 6.92 -3.26 -2.00
N SER A 67 6.05 -2.44 -2.58
CA SER A 67 5.35 -2.73 -3.84
C SER A 67 5.66 -1.65 -4.86
N PRO A 68 6.26 -1.96 -6.03
CA PRO A 68 6.57 -0.95 -7.04
C PRO A 68 5.35 -0.13 -7.48
N ARG A 69 4.19 -0.79 -7.62
CA ARG A 69 2.92 -0.14 -7.98
C ARG A 69 2.45 0.85 -6.91
N GLU A 70 2.58 0.50 -5.64
CA GLU A 70 2.17 1.37 -4.53
C GLU A 70 3.14 2.53 -4.33
N VAL A 71 4.45 2.25 -4.43
CA VAL A 71 5.50 3.25 -4.20
C VAL A 71 5.53 4.29 -5.32
N VAL A 72 5.62 3.87 -6.58
CA VAL A 72 5.57 4.80 -7.72
C VAL A 72 4.22 5.48 -7.79
N GLY A 73 3.15 4.73 -7.55
CA GLY A 73 1.80 5.29 -7.57
C GLY A 73 1.54 6.36 -6.51
N ALA A 74 2.12 6.25 -5.31
CA ALA A 74 2.06 7.32 -4.31
C ALA A 74 2.77 8.60 -4.80
N VAL A 75 3.89 8.45 -5.52
CA VAL A 75 4.57 9.58 -6.18
C VAL A 75 3.70 10.17 -7.29
N LEU A 76 3.05 9.33 -8.10
CA LEU A 76 2.14 9.78 -9.15
C LEU A 76 0.97 10.57 -8.57
N LYS A 77 0.33 10.09 -7.50
CA LYS A 77 -0.75 10.83 -6.84
C LYS A 77 -0.28 12.15 -6.25
N TYR A 78 0.89 12.17 -5.62
CA TYR A 78 1.52 13.41 -5.17
C TYR A 78 1.71 14.41 -6.34
N MET A 79 2.07 13.90 -7.52
CA MET A 79 2.20 14.70 -8.75
C MET A 79 0.88 14.95 -9.50
N GLY A 80 -0.26 14.55 -8.94
CA GLY A 80 -1.58 14.71 -9.56
C GLY A 80 -1.89 13.74 -10.71
N ALA A 81 -1.09 12.69 -10.89
CA ALA A 81 -1.25 11.65 -11.90
C ALA A 81 -1.95 10.38 -11.34
N SER A 82 -2.38 9.51 -12.25
CA SER A 82 -3.08 8.25 -11.94
C SER A 82 -2.13 7.15 -11.46
N TYR A 83 -2.60 6.25 -10.60
CA TYR A 83 -1.91 4.99 -10.29
C TYR A 83 -1.75 4.03 -11.48
N ASN A 84 -2.52 4.27 -12.55
CA ASN A 84 -2.58 3.43 -13.74
C ASN A 84 -1.88 4.08 -14.95
N THR A 85 -1.01 5.06 -14.71
CA THR A 85 -0.19 5.67 -15.76
C THR A 85 0.66 4.61 -16.48
N THR A 86 0.43 4.46 -17.78
CA THR A 86 1.13 3.50 -18.63
C THR A 86 2.40 4.05 -19.26
N ASP A 87 2.47 5.38 -19.42
CA ASP A 87 3.59 6.11 -20.03
C ASP A 87 3.88 7.37 -19.20
N LEU A 88 5.03 7.37 -18.53
CA LEU A 88 5.43 8.44 -17.63
C LEU A 88 5.77 9.73 -18.38
N ASP A 89 6.33 9.64 -19.58
CA ASP A 89 6.82 10.82 -20.32
C ASP A 89 5.68 11.62 -20.95
N SER A 90 4.63 10.94 -21.40
CA SER A 90 3.46 11.61 -22.00
C SER A 90 2.36 11.98 -21.00
N GLN A 91 2.20 11.22 -19.90
CA GLN A 91 1.06 11.38 -18.99
C GLN A 91 1.39 12.11 -17.68
N VAL A 92 2.67 12.32 -17.38
CA VAL A 92 3.09 12.97 -16.12
C VAL A 92 3.81 14.27 -16.42
N THR A 93 3.43 15.34 -15.72
CA THR A 93 4.12 16.63 -15.85
C THR A 93 5.60 16.50 -15.47
N GLY A 94 6.49 16.86 -16.40
CA GLY A 94 7.94 16.71 -16.25
C GLY A 94 8.47 15.30 -16.54
N GLY A 95 7.59 14.39 -16.98
CA GLY A 95 7.94 13.06 -17.46
C GLY A 95 8.56 12.15 -16.41
N LYS A 96 9.24 11.12 -16.89
CA LYS A 96 9.93 10.14 -16.05
C LYS A 96 10.97 10.76 -15.11
N ILE A 97 11.68 11.80 -15.55
CA ILE A 97 12.72 12.47 -14.76
C ILE A 97 12.13 13.14 -13.52
N ALA A 98 10.96 13.78 -13.65
CA ALA A 98 10.26 14.36 -12.51
C ALA A 98 9.79 13.27 -11.54
N VAL A 99 9.32 12.13 -12.04
CA VAL A 99 8.94 10.98 -11.20
C VAL A 99 10.14 10.42 -10.44
N GLU A 100 11.28 10.22 -11.11
CA GLU A 100 12.51 9.76 -10.46
C GLU A 100 12.97 10.74 -9.37
N THR A 101 12.93 12.04 -9.65
CA THR A 101 13.33 13.10 -8.69
C THR A 101 12.43 13.11 -7.45
N ASN A 102 11.11 13.04 -7.64
CA ASN A 102 10.17 13.02 -6.52
C ASN A 102 10.24 11.71 -5.74
N LEU A 103 10.46 10.58 -6.42
CA LEU A 103 10.72 9.29 -5.79
C LEU A 103 11.99 9.34 -4.94
N ALA A 104 13.09 9.90 -5.45
CA ALA A 104 14.33 10.09 -4.70
C ALA A 104 14.12 10.97 -3.46
N SER A 105 13.32 12.03 -3.57
CA SER A 105 12.95 12.87 -2.44
C SER A 105 12.15 12.10 -1.37
N LEU A 106 11.11 11.36 -1.79
CA LEU A 106 10.31 10.51 -0.88
C LEU A 106 11.18 9.46 -0.18
N MET A 107 12.09 8.82 -0.92
CA MET A 107 12.96 7.78 -0.35
C MET A 107 13.86 8.30 0.79
N LYS A 108 14.18 9.61 0.84
CA LYS A 108 14.91 10.20 1.99
C LYS A 108 14.08 10.18 3.27
N GLN A 109 12.76 10.30 3.14
CA GLN A 109 11.80 10.25 4.25
C GLN A 109 11.57 8.80 4.72
N ILE A 110 11.73 7.84 3.81
CA ILE A 110 11.53 6.43 4.08
C ILE A 110 12.77 5.77 4.70
N ARG A 111 12.57 5.21 5.89
CA ARG A 111 13.54 4.39 6.61
C ARG A 111 13.65 3.00 6.02
N LEU A 112 12.52 2.38 5.69
CA LEU A 112 12.48 1.01 5.18
C LEU A 112 11.25 0.76 4.30
N PHE A 113 11.46 -0.11 3.32
CA PHE A 113 10.41 -0.74 2.52
C PHE A 113 10.32 -2.22 2.91
N ASP A 114 9.15 -2.69 3.31
CA ASP A 114 8.91 -4.10 3.62
C ASP A 114 7.42 -4.40 3.37
N SER A 115 7.09 -5.57 2.83
CA SER A 115 5.68 -5.92 2.54
C SER A 115 5.03 -6.78 3.63
N THR A 116 5.80 -7.24 4.62
CA THR A 116 5.36 -8.16 5.67
C THR A 116 5.53 -7.54 7.07
N ASN A 117 6.60 -6.78 7.27
CA ASN A 117 7.07 -6.34 8.58
C ASN A 117 7.16 -4.81 8.72
N TYR A 118 6.69 -4.03 7.75
CA TYR A 118 6.79 -2.56 7.79
C TYR A 118 6.11 -1.92 9.01
N LEU A 119 5.10 -2.60 9.58
CA LEU A 119 4.44 -2.19 10.81
C LEU A 119 5.25 -2.46 12.08
N LYS A 120 6.27 -3.34 12.06
CA LYS A 120 7.10 -3.62 13.26
C LYS A 120 7.83 -2.36 13.71
N ALA A 121 8.46 -1.64 12.78
CA ALA A 121 9.14 -0.38 13.07
C ALA A 121 8.16 0.70 13.57
N PHE A 122 6.94 0.72 13.04
CA PHE A 122 5.90 1.63 13.49
C PHE A 122 5.44 1.30 14.92
N ASN A 123 5.25 0.02 15.23
CA ASN A 123 4.84 -0.43 16.56
C ASN A 123 5.85 -0.04 17.63
N VAL A 124 7.14 -0.31 17.41
CA VAL A 124 8.21 0.00 18.38
C VAL A 124 8.57 1.49 18.43
N GLY A 125 8.12 2.29 17.45
CA GLY A 125 8.29 3.74 17.45
C GLY A 125 9.54 4.27 16.74
N ASP A 126 10.26 3.41 16.01
CA ASP A 126 11.42 3.79 15.19
C ASP A 126 11.04 4.74 14.06
N VAL A 127 9.82 4.58 13.54
CA VAL A 127 9.18 5.47 12.56
C VAL A 127 7.92 6.11 13.15
N TRP A 128 7.56 7.29 12.64
CA TRP A 128 6.43 8.09 13.11
C TRP A 128 5.22 7.96 12.20
N VAL A 129 5.46 7.58 10.95
CA VAL A 129 4.46 7.41 9.90
C VAL A 129 4.66 6.03 9.27
N THR A 130 3.56 5.38 8.92
CA THR A 130 3.56 4.16 8.13
C THR A 130 2.53 4.24 7.01
N VAL A 131 2.88 3.70 5.85
CA VAL A 131 2.09 3.78 4.62
C VAL A 131 1.89 2.36 4.09
N GLY A 132 0.64 1.89 4.09
CA GLY A 132 0.35 0.49 3.79
C GLY A 132 -1.14 0.18 3.63
N TRP A 133 -1.44 -1.10 3.38
CA TRP A 133 -2.80 -1.53 3.13
C TRP A 133 -3.65 -1.43 4.39
N SER A 134 -4.88 -0.90 4.25
CA SER A 134 -5.83 -0.76 5.35
C SER A 134 -6.11 -2.07 6.09
N SER A 135 -6.06 -3.22 5.41
CA SER A 135 -6.18 -4.56 6.00
C SER A 135 -5.12 -4.86 7.06
N ASP A 136 -3.93 -4.30 6.92
CA ASP A 136 -2.82 -4.51 7.86
C ASP A 136 -2.75 -3.39 8.90
N VAL A 137 -2.87 -2.14 8.44
CA VAL A 137 -2.64 -0.93 9.26
C VAL A 137 -3.75 -0.74 10.30
N ILE A 138 -5.02 -0.87 9.92
CA ILE A 138 -6.16 -0.57 10.80
C ILE A 138 -6.21 -1.51 12.02
N PRO A 139 -6.05 -2.84 11.88
CA PRO A 139 -6.04 -3.75 13.04
C PRO A 139 -4.95 -3.43 14.06
N VAL A 140 -3.78 -2.98 13.59
CA VAL A 140 -2.67 -2.57 14.45
C VAL A 140 -2.97 -1.22 15.11
N ALA A 141 -3.39 -0.23 14.34
CA ALA A 141 -3.67 1.11 14.84
C ALA A 141 -4.78 1.13 15.91
N LYS A 142 -5.80 0.27 15.80
CA LYS A 142 -6.87 0.12 16.81
C LYS A 142 -6.40 -0.28 18.19
N ARG A 143 -5.24 -0.94 18.28
CA ARG A 143 -4.63 -1.34 19.55
C ARG A 143 -3.80 -0.23 20.18
N MET A 144 -3.72 0.94 19.52
CA MET A 144 -2.90 2.07 19.90
C MET A 144 -3.77 3.32 20.11
N SER A 145 -3.67 3.96 21.27
CA SER A 145 -4.46 5.17 21.58
C SER A 145 -3.93 6.45 20.91
N ASN A 146 -2.67 6.45 20.48
CA ASN A 146 -1.95 7.61 19.97
C ASN A 146 -1.72 7.59 18.45
N VAL A 147 -2.55 6.87 17.69
CA VAL A 147 -2.43 6.76 16.22
C VAL A 147 -3.66 7.38 15.55
N THR A 148 -3.42 8.06 14.44
CA THR A 148 -4.46 8.50 13.50
C THR A 148 -4.22 7.81 12.16
N VAL A 149 -5.28 7.35 11.49
CA VAL A 149 -5.22 6.68 10.17
C VAL A 149 -6.04 7.48 9.17
N ILE A 150 -5.43 7.82 8.03
CA ILE A 150 -6.10 8.58 6.97
C ILE A 150 -6.00 7.89 5.62
N VAL A 151 -7.04 8.02 4.82
CA VAL A 151 -6.95 7.92 3.35
C VAL A 151 -6.61 9.32 2.83
N PRO A 152 -5.56 9.48 2.01
CA PRO A 152 -5.17 10.77 1.42
C PRO A 152 -6.31 11.46 0.66
N LYS A 153 -6.47 12.78 0.82
CA LYS A 153 -7.56 13.57 0.20
C LYS A 153 -7.56 13.59 -1.33
N SER A 154 -6.39 13.41 -1.94
CA SER A 154 -6.22 13.25 -3.39
C SER A 154 -6.57 11.84 -3.89
N GLY A 155 -6.96 10.94 -3.00
CA GLY A 155 -7.29 9.55 -3.30
C GLY A 155 -6.10 8.61 -3.17
N ALA A 156 -6.38 7.32 -3.10
CA ALA A 156 -5.39 6.26 -2.91
C ALA A 156 -5.69 5.05 -3.82
N THR A 157 -4.80 4.08 -3.84
CA THR A 157 -5.12 2.77 -4.42
C THR A 157 -6.22 2.09 -3.67
N LEU A 158 -7.10 1.44 -4.43
CA LEU A 158 -8.01 0.42 -3.97
C LEU A 158 -7.44 -0.94 -4.32
N TRP A 159 -7.47 -1.86 -3.37
CA TRP A 159 -7.12 -3.25 -3.56
C TRP A 159 -8.36 -4.11 -3.32
N ALA A 160 -8.41 -5.26 -3.99
CA ALA A 160 -9.46 -6.25 -3.80
C ALA A 160 -8.86 -7.65 -3.75
N ASP A 161 -9.24 -8.41 -2.72
CA ASP A 161 -9.00 -9.83 -2.64
C ASP A 161 -10.21 -10.57 -3.24
N LEU A 162 -9.91 -11.54 -4.09
CA LEU A 162 -10.89 -12.25 -4.90
C LEU A 162 -10.73 -13.76 -4.70
N TRP A 163 -11.84 -14.48 -4.78
CA TRP A 163 -11.87 -15.93 -4.79
C TRP A 163 -11.80 -16.38 -6.23
N ALA A 164 -10.83 -17.24 -6.53
CA ALA A 164 -10.71 -17.92 -7.82
C ALA A 164 -10.55 -19.41 -7.57
N ILE A 165 -11.04 -20.22 -8.51
CA ILE A 165 -10.85 -21.68 -8.50
C ILE A 165 -9.65 -21.96 -9.41
N PRO A 166 -8.52 -22.44 -8.88
CA PRO A 166 -7.35 -22.74 -9.72
C PRO A 166 -7.69 -23.82 -10.75
N ALA A 167 -7.25 -23.60 -11.99
CA ALA A 167 -7.28 -24.65 -13.01
C ALA A 167 -6.30 -25.77 -12.61
N ILE A 168 -6.70 -27.01 -12.82
CA ILE A 168 -5.81 -28.16 -12.67
C ILE A 168 -5.16 -28.39 -14.03
N PRO A 169 -3.83 -28.54 -14.11
CA PRO A 169 -3.18 -28.91 -15.37
C PRO A 169 -3.70 -30.28 -15.85
N ASP A 170 -3.98 -30.40 -17.15
CA ASP A 170 -4.27 -31.70 -17.77
C ASP A 170 -3.01 -32.59 -17.71
N SER A 171 -3.10 -33.61 -16.84
CA SER A 171 -2.13 -34.64 -16.45
C SER A 171 -0.77 -34.79 -17.17
N GLY A 172 0.26 -35.05 -16.35
CA GLY A 172 1.45 -35.80 -16.74
C GLY A 172 2.65 -35.51 -15.84
N LYS A 173 3.43 -34.47 -16.19
CA LYS A 173 4.72 -34.17 -15.55
C LYS A 173 4.63 -33.18 -14.39
N GLU A 174 3.69 -32.23 -14.45
CA GLU A 174 3.53 -31.18 -13.42
C GLU A 174 2.79 -31.68 -12.17
N ALA A 175 1.84 -32.60 -12.34
CA ALA A 175 1.15 -33.26 -11.23
C ALA A 175 2.06 -34.21 -10.42
N GLU A 176 3.09 -34.78 -11.05
CA GLU A 176 4.13 -35.57 -10.37
C GLU A 176 5.08 -34.69 -9.54
N ALA A 177 5.46 -33.50 -10.05
CA ALA A 177 6.29 -32.54 -9.32
C ALA A 177 5.63 -32.02 -8.03
N LEU A 178 4.29 -32.01 -7.97
CA LEU A 178 3.49 -31.60 -6.80
C LEU A 178 3.22 -32.73 -5.79
N GLY A 179 3.86 -33.89 -5.92
CA GLY A 179 3.84 -34.92 -4.87
C GLY A 179 2.63 -35.87 -4.89
N GLY A 180 1.95 -35.99 -6.03
CA GLY A 180 0.98 -37.07 -6.28
C GLY A 180 -0.45 -36.76 -5.84
N ARG A 181 -1.37 -36.98 -6.80
CA ARG A 181 -2.82 -36.70 -6.77
C ARG A 181 -3.15 -35.20 -6.71
N ALA A 182 -3.07 -34.55 -7.87
CA ALA A 182 -3.83 -33.34 -8.13
C ALA A 182 -5.33 -33.67 -8.02
N ARG A 183 -5.88 -33.58 -6.80
CA ARG A 183 -7.32 -33.61 -6.60
C ARG A 183 -7.85 -32.24 -7.00
N GLY A 184 -8.86 -32.24 -7.86
CA GLY A 184 -9.52 -31.01 -8.24
C GLY A 184 -10.17 -30.27 -7.08
N PRO A 185 -10.70 -29.07 -7.36
CA PRO A 185 -11.36 -28.29 -6.33
C PRO A 185 -12.49 -29.10 -5.69
N SER A 186 -12.73 -28.86 -4.40
CA SER A 186 -13.82 -29.51 -3.69
C SER A 186 -15.14 -29.35 -4.46
N PRO A 187 -15.99 -30.40 -4.57
CA PRO A 187 -17.31 -30.26 -5.17
C PRO A 187 -18.20 -29.24 -4.43
N LEU A 188 -17.83 -28.87 -3.19
CA LEU A 188 -18.51 -27.86 -2.39
C LEU A 188 -17.98 -26.44 -2.59
N VAL A 189 -16.98 -26.23 -3.45
CA VAL A 189 -16.33 -24.90 -3.60
C VAL A 189 -17.33 -23.82 -4.02
N HIS A 190 -18.24 -24.13 -4.93
CA HIS A 190 -19.27 -23.19 -5.38
C HIS A 190 -20.25 -22.86 -4.25
N GLN A 191 -20.73 -23.88 -3.52
CA GLN A 191 -21.63 -23.69 -2.37
C GLN A 191 -20.96 -22.85 -1.27
N TRP A 192 -19.66 -23.05 -1.06
CA TRP A 192 -18.89 -22.25 -0.12
C TRP A 192 -18.75 -20.78 -0.57
N ILE A 193 -18.47 -20.52 -1.85
CA ILE A 193 -18.44 -19.16 -2.40
C ILE A 193 -19.82 -18.49 -2.25
N GLU A 194 -20.90 -19.17 -2.64
CA GLU A 194 -22.27 -18.68 -2.47
C GLU A 194 -22.59 -18.36 -1.01
N PHE A 195 -22.20 -19.25 -0.09
CA PHE A 195 -22.33 -19.02 1.33
C PHE A 195 -21.61 -17.74 1.78
N CYS A 196 -20.38 -17.50 1.33
CA CYS A 196 -19.61 -16.30 1.64
C CYS A 196 -20.23 -15.01 1.10
N LEU A 197 -20.99 -15.07 0.00
CA LEU A 197 -21.66 -13.93 -0.62
C LEU A 197 -23.00 -13.55 0.03
N GLN A 198 -23.53 -14.37 0.94
CA GLN A 198 -24.78 -14.06 1.62
C GLN A 198 -24.66 -12.72 2.40
N PRO A 199 -25.66 -11.81 2.36
CA PRO A 199 -25.60 -10.53 3.05
C PRO A 199 -25.29 -10.63 4.56
N ALA A 200 -25.75 -11.69 5.22
CA ALA A 200 -25.46 -11.98 6.63
C ALA A 200 -23.95 -12.16 6.92
N ARG A 201 -23.14 -12.49 5.90
CA ARG A 201 -21.67 -12.60 5.99
C ARG A 201 -20.95 -11.27 5.86
N SER A 202 -21.67 -10.15 5.69
CA SER A 202 -21.08 -8.82 5.89
C SER A 202 -20.80 -8.51 7.36
N LEU A 203 -21.44 -9.22 8.30
CA LEU A 203 -21.36 -8.93 9.73
C LEU A 203 -19.94 -9.01 10.33
N PRO A 204 -19.08 -9.99 9.99
CA PRO A 204 -17.69 -9.98 10.42
C PRO A 204 -16.89 -8.75 9.97
N PHE A 205 -17.25 -8.13 8.84
CA PHE A 205 -16.64 -6.86 8.40
C PHE A 205 -17.14 -5.69 9.23
N THR A 206 -18.45 -5.59 9.47
CA THR A 206 -19.04 -4.55 10.34
C THR A 206 -18.57 -4.67 11.79
N ARG A 207 -18.35 -5.91 12.25
CA ARG A 207 -17.71 -6.21 13.55
C ARG A 207 -16.20 -6.09 13.52
N GLU A 208 -15.62 -5.77 12.36
CA GLU A 208 -14.19 -5.55 12.17
C GLU A 208 -13.32 -6.74 12.61
N VAL A 209 -13.89 -7.95 12.54
CA VAL A 209 -13.20 -9.23 12.75
C VAL A 209 -12.36 -9.55 11.52
N ILE A 210 -12.91 -9.29 10.33
CA ILE A 210 -12.20 -9.38 9.06
C ILE A 210 -11.72 -7.97 8.70
N PRO A 211 -10.41 -7.74 8.53
CA PRO A 211 -9.90 -6.47 8.03
C PRO A 211 -10.30 -6.23 6.58
N GLY A 212 -10.61 -4.98 6.26
CA GLY A 212 -11.13 -4.55 4.96
C GLY A 212 -12.63 -4.31 4.97
N ALA A 213 -13.16 -3.93 3.82
CA ALA A 213 -14.57 -3.69 3.58
C ALA A 213 -15.22 -4.87 2.85
N SER A 214 -16.50 -5.07 3.13
CA SER A 214 -17.33 -6.04 2.41
C SER A 214 -17.54 -5.59 0.96
N PRO A 215 -17.62 -6.52 -0.02
CA PRO A 215 -17.88 -6.19 -1.42
C PRO A 215 -19.15 -5.35 -1.61
N SER A 216 -20.20 -5.62 -0.83
CA SER A 216 -21.46 -4.86 -0.89
C SER A 216 -21.33 -3.38 -0.51
N ALA A 217 -20.24 -2.99 0.14
CA ALA A 217 -19.98 -1.60 0.52
C ALA A 217 -19.53 -0.71 -0.65
N ILE A 218 -19.12 -1.31 -1.79
CA ILE A 218 -18.55 -0.58 -2.92
C ILE A 218 -19.57 0.37 -3.57
N ASP A 219 -20.83 -0.07 -3.68
CA ASP A 219 -21.94 0.69 -4.29
C ASP A 219 -22.80 1.43 -3.24
N GLY A 220 -22.30 1.59 -2.01
CA GLY A 220 -23.09 2.12 -0.90
C GLY A 220 -24.26 1.20 -0.50
N GLY A 221 -24.17 -0.09 -0.82
CA GLY A 221 -25.18 -1.08 -0.51
C GLY A 221 -25.46 -1.18 1.00
N PRO A 222 -26.66 -1.64 1.40
CA PRO A 222 -27.06 -1.69 2.80
C PRO A 222 -26.15 -2.64 3.57
N LEU A 223 -25.32 -2.09 4.47
CA LEU A 223 -24.63 -2.88 5.47
C LEU A 223 -25.66 -3.43 6.45
N VAL A 224 -25.62 -4.75 6.72
CA VAL A 224 -26.46 -5.36 7.75
C VAL A 224 -26.10 -4.70 9.09
N ARG A 225 -27.04 -3.91 9.63
CA ARG A 225 -26.86 -3.20 10.90
C ARG A 225 -27.13 -4.17 12.05
N GLU A 226 -26.27 -4.15 13.07
CA GLU A 226 -26.57 -4.82 14.33
C GLU A 226 -27.73 -4.11 15.08
N PRO A 227 -28.52 -4.85 15.87
CA PRO A 227 -29.30 -4.26 16.95
C PRO A 227 -28.37 -3.49 17.91
N GLU A 228 -28.78 -2.31 18.39
CA GLU A 228 -27.93 -1.39 19.16
C GLU A 228 -27.33 -1.96 20.47
N VAL A 229 -27.80 -3.13 20.93
CA VAL A 229 -27.60 -3.69 22.26
C VAL A 229 -26.17 -4.23 22.49
N THR A 230 -25.36 -4.46 21.44
CA THR A 230 -24.02 -5.09 21.54
C THR A 230 -22.82 -4.15 21.41
N LYS A 231 -23.01 -2.82 21.36
CA LYS A 231 -21.91 -1.83 21.32
C LYS A 231 -21.13 -1.78 22.64
N LYS A 232 -20.39 -2.84 23.00
CA LYS A 232 -19.31 -2.74 23.99
C LYS A 232 -18.32 -1.68 23.50
N SER A 233 -18.01 -0.72 24.37
CA SER A 233 -16.99 0.32 24.22
C SER A 233 -15.71 -0.23 23.58
N ARG A 234 -15.61 -0.12 22.26
CA ARG A 234 -14.35 -0.32 21.53
C ARG A 234 -13.77 1.08 21.34
N ALA A 235 -12.49 1.24 21.66
CA ALA A 235 -11.79 2.49 21.42
C ALA A 235 -11.95 2.86 19.93
N LYS A 236 -12.61 3.99 19.67
CA LYS A 236 -12.82 4.47 18.32
C LYS A 236 -11.47 4.91 17.76
N LEU A 237 -11.00 4.22 16.72
CA LEU A 237 -9.81 4.65 15.99
C LEU A 237 -10.06 6.05 15.45
N ASP A 238 -9.09 6.93 15.64
CA ASP A 238 -9.09 8.25 15.03
C ASP A 238 -8.76 8.10 13.55
N ALA A 239 -9.78 8.11 12.70
CA ALA A 239 -9.63 7.90 11.27
C ALA A 239 -10.69 8.64 10.46
N ASN A 240 -10.36 8.97 9.20
CA ASN A 240 -11.32 9.50 8.24
C ASN A 240 -12.11 8.41 7.51
N LEU A 241 -11.89 7.12 7.80
CA LEU A 241 -12.64 6.02 7.20
C LEU A 241 -13.94 5.74 7.95
N VAL A 242 -14.99 5.41 7.20
CA VAL A 242 -16.27 4.95 7.76
C VAL A 242 -16.37 3.44 7.56
N SER A 243 -16.32 2.67 8.64
CA SER A 243 -16.35 1.19 8.58
C SER A 243 -15.25 0.59 7.67
N GLY A 244 -14.07 1.21 7.64
CA GLY A 244 -12.94 0.78 6.81
C GLY A 244 -13.02 1.23 5.34
N VAL A 245 -14.03 2.02 4.97
CA VAL A 245 -14.24 2.55 3.62
C VAL A 245 -13.83 4.03 3.56
N PRO A 246 -13.12 4.48 2.50
CA PRO A 246 -12.88 5.91 2.28
C PRO A 246 -14.20 6.70 2.19
N PRO A 247 -14.27 7.95 2.68
CA PRO A 247 -15.42 8.82 2.46
C PRO A 247 -15.74 8.97 0.97
N PRO A 248 -17.03 9.15 0.58
CA PRO A 248 -17.42 9.24 -0.83
C PRO A 248 -16.61 10.24 -1.66
N GLU A 249 -16.31 11.43 -1.10
CA GLU A 249 -15.54 12.49 -1.76
C GLU A 249 -14.06 12.14 -2.00
N ILE A 250 -13.51 11.20 -1.22
CA ILE A 250 -12.16 10.66 -1.42
C ILE A 250 -12.24 9.42 -2.33
N LEU A 251 -13.26 8.58 -2.15
CA LEU A 251 -13.44 7.34 -2.89
C LEU A 251 -13.53 7.58 -4.40
N THR A 252 -14.18 8.67 -4.85
CA THR A 252 -14.23 9.04 -6.28
C THR A 252 -12.87 9.39 -6.89
N LYS A 253 -11.86 9.68 -6.06
CA LYS A 253 -10.48 9.95 -6.47
C LYS A 253 -9.57 8.74 -6.26
N CYS A 254 -10.06 7.70 -5.59
CA CYS A 254 -9.34 6.45 -5.43
C CYS A 254 -9.44 5.60 -6.70
N GLU A 255 -8.46 4.72 -6.90
CA GLU A 255 -8.33 3.96 -8.15
C GLU A 255 -8.00 2.51 -7.84
N PHE A 256 -8.72 1.57 -8.43
CA PHE A 256 -8.24 0.18 -8.45
C PHE A 256 -6.97 0.10 -9.32
N LEU A 257 -6.02 -0.72 -8.91
CA LEU A 257 -4.85 -1.01 -9.74
C LEU A 257 -5.27 -1.84 -10.95
N GLU A 258 -5.18 -1.22 -12.12
CA GLU A 258 -5.42 -1.88 -13.40
C GLU A 258 -4.18 -2.68 -13.83
N PRO A 259 -4.37 -3.72 -14.68
CA PRO A 259 -3.25 -4.37 -15.35
C PRO A 259 -2.47 -3.34 -16.17
N LEU A 260 -1.16 -3.26 -15.92
CA LEU A 260 -0.25 -2.44 -16.73
C LEU A 260 0.54 -3.33 -17.70
N PRO A 261 0.98 -2.79 -18.85
CA PRO A 261 1.92 -3.48 -19.71
C PRO A 261 3.18 -3.89 -18.94
N GLU A 262 3.75 -5.06 -19.28
CA GLU A 262 4.94 -5.57 -18.58
C GLU A 262 6.13 -4.59 -18.68
N ALA A 263 6.23 -3.87 -19.80
CA ALA A 263 7.23 -2.82 -19.99
C ALA A 263 7.09 -1.69 -18.94
N THR A 264 5.86 -1.24 -18.66
CA THR A 264 5.59 -0.23 -17.62
C THR A 264 5.91 -0.76 -16.23
N LEU A 265 5.56 -2.02 -15.93
CA LEU A 265 5.89 -2.65 -14.65
C LEU A 265 7.41 -2.77 -14.45
N LEU A 266 8.14 -3.12 -15.50
CA LEU A 266 9.60 -3.16 -15.48
C LEU A 266 10.19 -1.77 -15.27
N GLU A 267 9.66 -0.74 -15.94
CA GLU A 267 10.09 0.64 -15.76
C GLU A 267 9.92 1.11 -14.31
N TYR A 268 8.80 0.81 -13.66
CA TYR A 268 8.56 1.17 -12.26
C TYR A 268 9.58 0.50 -11.32
N ARG A 269 9.91 -0.77 -11.58
CA ARG A 269 10.95 -1.50 -10.83
C ARG A 269 12.32 -0.84 -11.03
N LEU A 270 12.68 -0.53 -12.28
CA LEU A 270 13.96 0.10 -12.62
C LEU A 270 14.11 1.49 -11.99
N LEU A 271 13.05 2.29 -11.94
CA LEU A 271 13.06 3.59 -11.25
C LEU A 271 13.42 3.44 -9.77
N ILE A 272 12.77 2.52 -9.07
CA ILE A 272 13.04 2.25 -7.66
C ILE A 272 14.49 1.79 -7.47
N ASP A 273 14.98 0.89 -8.31
CA ASP A 273 16.34 0.37 -8.21
C ASP A 273 17.40 1.43 -8.50
N THR A 274 17.18 2.30 -9.49
CA THR A 274 18.05 3.43 -9.81
C THR A 274 18.18 4.38 -8.63
N VAL A 275 17.06 4.80 -8.04
CA VAL A 275 17.05 5.68 -6.86
C VAL A 275 17.74 5.02 -5.66
N ARG A 276 17.52 3.71 -5.45
CA ARG A 276 18.19 2.95 -4.38
C ARG A 276 19.71 2.93 -4.56
N LYS A 277 20.19 2.70 -5.78
CA LYS A 277 21.63 2.71 -6.11
C LYS A 277 22.24 4.10 -5.90
N GLN A 278 21.57 5.16 -6.33
CA GLN A 278 22.02 6.55 -6.12
C GLN A 278 22.16 6.86 -4.62
N ARG A 279 21.20 6.44 -3.79
CA ARG A 279 21.25 6.60 -2.33
C ARG A 279 22.44 5.86 -1.70
N GLN A 280 22.74 4.65 -2.14
CA GLN A 280 23.90 3.88 -1.66
C GLN A 280 25.22 4.55 -2.07
N GLY A 281 25.32 5.04 -3.31
CA GLY A 281 26.48 5.76 -3.81
C GLY A 281 26.75 7.06 -3.04
N HIS A 282 25.71 7.88 -2.82
CA HIS A 282 25.83 9.09 -2.00
C HIS A 282 26.22 8.78 -0.55
N GLY A 283 25.68 7.72 0.06
CA GLY A 283 26.08 7.30 1.40
C GLY A 283 27.56 6.90 1.52
N LEU A 284 28.18 6.43 0.44
CA LEU A 284 29.62 6.16 0.40
C LEU A 284 30.44 7.44 0.26
N VAL A 285 30.02 8.36 -0.61
CA VAL A 285 30.69 9.66 -0.81
C VAL A 285 30.64 10.50 0.47
N GLU A 286 29.47 10.61 1.11
CA GLU A 286 29.30 11.37 2.35
C GLU A 286 30.13 10.78 3.51
N LYS A 287 30.28 9.45 3.57
CA LYS A 287 31.19 8.79 4.52
C LYS A 287 32.65 9.14 4.24
N LEU A 288 33.07 9.15 2.97
CA LEU A 288 34.43 9.52 2.59
C LEU A 288 34.72 10.99 2.91
N GLU A 289 33.81 11.90 2.56
CA GLU A 289 33.94 13.33 2.88
C GLU A 289 34.02 13.57 4.39
N ASN A 290 33.24 12.86 5.20
CA ASN A 290 33.31 12.91 6.66
C ASN A 290 34.63 12.35 7.22
N ILE A 291 35.21 11.33 6.60
CA ILE A 291 36.54 10.80 6.97
C ILE A 291 37.63 11.83 6.64
N PHE A 292 37.58 12.42 5.44
CA PHE A 292 38.55 13.44 5.02
C PHE A 292 38.45 14.71 5.85
N SER A 293 37.23 15.17 6.18
CA SER A 293 37.04 16.33 7.04
C SER A 293 37.58 16.07 8.46
N SER A 294 37.28 14.91 9.05
CA SER A 294 37.81 14.49 10.36
C SER A 294 39.35 14.40 10.37
N PHE A 295 39.96 13.88 9.31
CA PHE A 295 41.42 13.86 9.14
C PHE A 295 42.01 15.26 9.07
N ARG A 296 41.38 16.16 8.30
CA ARG A 296 41.82 17.56 8.16
C ARG A 296 41.74 18.30 9.50
N THR A 297 40.67 18.10 10.27
CA THR A 297 40.51 18.72 11.60
C THR A 297 41.55 18.18 12.60
N LYS A 298 41.86 16.88 12.58
CA LYS A 298 42.92 16.28 13.41
C LYS A 298 44.30 16.83 13.06
N LEU A 299 44.62 16.92 11.77
CA LEU A 299 45.90 17.45 11.29
C LEU A 299 46.08 18.92 11.71
N HIS A 300 45.02 19.73 11.59
CA HIS A 300 45.04 21.13 12.00
C HIS A 300 45.17 21.31 13.52
N SER A 301 44.55 20.42 14.32
CA SER A 301 44.71 20.40 15.78
C SER A 301 46.12 19.99 16.21
N GLN A 302 46.80 19.15 15.43
CA GLN A 302 48.14 18.67 15.75
C GLN A 302 49.21 19.71 15.37
N MET A 303 49.00 20.46 14.29
CA MET A 303 49.88 21.58 13.91
C MET A 303 49.81 22.75 14.90
N LYS A 304 48.64 23.07 15.47
CA LYS A 304 48.48 24.14 16.48
C LYS A 304 49.08 23.81 17.86
N LYS A 305 49.38 22.54 18.15
CA LYS A 305 50.03 22.14 19.41
C LYS A 305 51.56 22.20 19.37
N ASN A 306 52.14 22.38 18.18
CA ASN A 306 53.59 22.40 17.95
C ASN A 306 54.13 23.81 17.61
N THR A 307 53.35 24.86 17.89
CA THR A 307 53.72 26.29 17.84
C THR A 307 53.35 26.94 19.15
#